data_AF-A0A842JFQ3-F1
#
_entry.id   AF-A0A842JFQ3-F1
#
_cell.length_a   1.000
_cell.length_b   1.000
_cell.length_c   1.000
_cell.angle_alpha   90.00
_cell.angle_beta   90.00
_cell.angle_gamma   90.00
#
_symmetry.space_group_name_H-M   'P 1'
#
loop_
_entity.id
_entity.type
_entity.pdbx_description
1 polymer ?
#
loop_
_entity_poly.entity_id
_entity_poly.type
_entity_poly.pdbx_seq_one_letter_code
_entity_poly.pdbx_strand_id
1 'polypeptide(L)'
;MTRYGMVIDLHKCVGCGACQIACKKENNVDTGMFWSHHLIEESGVFPHVRHEYTPTMCNHCADAECVRVCPTSAMHKDENGLTLHDASRCIGCKSCMMACPYSAVNFNRKDVPRSWDDDEAIIPGCTSTAKEQQGKTGLTVPYYNKDRAATYPGVREVGTVEKCTMCDHRVKVGLAPYCAEVCPAQARVFGDLDDPQSQASQLLARYESHVLKPEVGTHPAVHYVRGF
;
A
#
# COMPACT_ATOMS: atom_id res chain seq x y z
N MET A 1 -9.41 19.15 -11.14
CA MET A 1 -8.50 17.99 -11.16
C MET A 1 -9.09 16.97 -10.21
N THR A 2 -9.06 15.69 -10.56
CA THR A 2 -9.56 14.59 -9.73
C THR A 2 -8.76 14.51 -8.44
N ARG A 3 -9.40 14.25 -7.29
CA ARG A 3 -8.70 14.02 -6.01
C ARG A 3 -8.95 12.60 -5.55
N TYR A 4 -8.11 11.68 -6.01
CA TYR A 4 -8.29 10.26 -5.68
C TYR A 4 -8.02 9.97 -4.20
N GLY A 5 -8.90 9.18 -3.60
CA GLY A 5 -8.77 8.71 -2.23
C GLY A 5 -9.46 7.36 -2.00
N MET A 6 -9.48 6.93 -0.75
CA MET A 6 -10.12 5.69 -0.33
C MET A 6 -10.97 5.91 0.91
N VAL A 7 -12.18 5.39 0.91
CA VAL A 7 -13.04 5.31 2.08
C VAL A 7 -13.10 3.85 2.52
N ILE A 8 -12.76 3.60 3.79
CA ILE A 8 -12.73 2.27 4.40
C ILE A 8 -13.84 2.19 5.44
N ASP A 9 -14.81 1.33 5.19
CA ASP A 9 -15.94 1.08 6.06
C ASP A 9 -15.59 0.00 7.09
N LEU A 10 -15.29 0.40 8.32
CA LEU A 10 -14.81 -0.50 9.36
C LEU A 10 -15.87 -1.52 9.79
N HIS A 11 -17.15 -1.16 9.73
CA HIS A 11 -18.25 -2.07 10.07
C HIS A 11 -18.43 -3.20 9.04
N LYS A 12 -17.96 -3.00 7.81
CA LYS A 12 -17.87 -4.07 6.80
C LYS A 12 -16.57 -4.83 6.88
N CYS A 13 -15.53 -4.24 7.46
CA CYS A 13 -14.22 -4.87 7.52
C CYS A 13 -14.29 -6.08 8.47
N VAL A 14 -13.74 -7.21 8.02
CA VAL A 14 -13.68 -8.44 8.84
C VAL A 14 -12.25 -8.79 9.26
N GLY A 15 -11.31 -7.86 9.10
CA GLY A 15 -9.92 -8.05 9.54
C GLY A 15 -9.13 -9.17 8.84
N CYS A 16 -9.59 -9.65 7.68
CA CYS A 16 -9.04 -10.88 7.07
C CYS A 16 -7.67 -10.74 6.38
N GLY A 17 -7.12 -9.54 6.24
CA GLY A 17 -5.83 -9.32 5.56
C GLY A 17 -5.82 -9.54 4.04
N ALA A 18 -6.94 -9.86 3.39
CA ALA A 18 -7.01 -10.11 1.94
C ALA A 18 -6.45 -8.93 1.10
N CYS A 19 -6.68 -7.70 1.56
CA CYS A 19 -6.12 -6.49 0.96
C CYS A 19 -4.58 -6.43 0.99
N GLN A 20 -3.94 -6.98 2.03
CA GLN A 20 -2.49 -7.06 2.15
C GLN A 20 -1.91 -8.09 1.17
N ILE A 21 -2.51 -9.28 1.11
CA ILE A 21 -2.11 -10.36 0.21
C ILE A 21 -2.26 -9.93 -1.25
N ALA A 22 -3.39 -9.33 -1.59
CA ALA A 22 -3.64 -8.77 -2.92
C ALA A 22 -2.61 -7.71 -3.29
N CYS A 23 -2.27 -6.81 -2.35
CA CYS A 23 -1.26 -5.78 -2.58
C CYS A 23 0.13 -6.36 -2.87
N LYS A 24 0.53 -7.43 -2.17
CA LYS A 24 1.78 -8.15 -2.42
C LYS A 24 1.83 -8.74 -3.83
N LYS A 25 0.79 -9.50 -4.21
CA LYS A 25 0.69 -10.09 -5.56
C LYS A 25 0.65 -9.03 -6.65
N GLU A 26 -0.09 -7.95 -6.44
CA GLU A 26 -0.29 -6.94 -7.48
C GLU A 26 0.96 -6.10 -7.74
N ASN A 27 1.74 -5.83 -6.70
CA ASN A 27 2.87 -4.92 -6.79
C ASN A 27 4.22 -5.62 -6.64
N ASN A 28 4.29 -6.96 -6.67
CA ASN A 28 5.52 -7.73 -6.49
C ASN A 28 6.28 -7.32 -5.21
N VAL A 29 5.56 -7.04 -4.12
CA VAL A 29 6.17 -6.59 -2.87
C VAL A 29 6.82 -7.78 -2.20
N ASP A 30 8.09 -7.64 -1.81
CA ASP A 30 8.84 -8.70 -1.15
C ASP A 30 8.20 -9.14 0.18
N THR A 31 8.51 -10.35 0.60
CA THR A 31 8.18 -10.83 1.94
C THR A 31 8.76 -9.89 3.02
N GLY A 32 8.09 -9.80 4.17
CA GLY A 32 8.47 -8.85 5.23
C GLY A 32 8.13 -7.38 4.96
N MET A 33 7.82 -6.97 3.72
CA MET A 33 7.38 -5.60 3.39
C MET A 33 5.89 -5.53 3.07
N PHE A 34 5.22 -4.45 3.50
CA PHE A 34 3.78 -4.30 3.34
C PHE A 34 3.40 -2.88 2.92
N TRP A 35 2.87 -2.74 1.70
CA TRP A 35 2.30 -1.47 1.21
C TRP A 35 0.86 -1.24 1.67
N SER A 36 0.10 -2.33 1.80
CA SER A 36 -1.14 -2.41 2.57
C SER A 36 -0.82 -3.17 3.85
N HIS A 37 -1.14 -2.58 4.99
CA HIS A 37 -0.92 -3.15 6.32
C HIS A 37 -2.20 -3.07 7.17
N HIS A 38 -2.07 -3.22 8.48
CA HIS A 38 -3.14 -2.98 9.45
C HIS A 38 -2.57 -2.47 10.79
N LEU A 39 -3.47 -1.98 11.63
CA LEU A 39 -3.26 -1.77 13.06
C LEU A 39 -4.27 -2.65 13.79
N ILE A 40 -3.83 -3.28 14.88
CA ILE A 40 -4.69 -4.01 15.81
C ILE A 40 -4.58 -3.32 17.15
N GLU A 41 -5.73 -3.00 17.74
CA GLU A 41 -5.83 -2.43 19.08
C GLU A 41 -6.75 -3.31 19.91
N GLU A 42 -6.25 -3.74 21.08
CA GLU A 42 -7.00 -4.54 22.04
C GLU A 42 -7.12 -3.74 23.34
N SER A 43 -8.34 -3.67 23.87
CA SER A 43 -8.62 -2.88 25.06
C SER A 43 -9.68 -3.55 25.94
N GLY A 44 -9.79 -3.07 27.17
CA GLY A 44 -10.72 -3.62 28.17
C GLY A 44 -10.09 -4.71 29.04
N VAL A 45 -10.94 -5.37 29.84
CA VAL A 45 -10.56 -6.41 30.80
C VAL A 45 -11.55 -7.55 30.68
N PHE A 46 -11.07 -8.79 30.67
CA PHE A 46 -11.92 -9.98 30.59
C PHE A 46 -13.08 -9.93 31.62
N PRO A 47 -14.34 -10.24 31.21
CA PRO A 47 -14.77 -10.69 29.88
C PRO A 47 -15.14 -9.57 28.89
N HIS A 48 -15.02 -8.29 29.28
CA HIS A 48 -15.36 -7.12 28.47
C HIS A 48 -14.15 -6.60 27.69
N VAL A 49 -13.74 -7.37 26.69
CA VAL A 49 -12.61 -7.03 25.81
C VAL A 49 -13.14 -6.51 24.48
N ARG A 50 -12.43 -5.55 23.89
CA ARG A 50 -12.65 -5.03 22.54
C ARG A 50 -11.41 -5.29 21.69
N HIS A 51 -11.62 -5.74 20.46
CA HIS A 51 -10.60 -5.93 19.45
C HIS A 51 -10.98 -5.09 18.23
N GLU A 52 -10.07 -4.25 17.76
CA GLU A 52 -10.27 -3.38 16.60
C GLU A 52 -9.20 -3.65 15.56
N TYR A 53 -9.64 -3.79 14.30
CA TYR A 53 -8.76 -3.94 13.15
C TYR A 53 -8.94 -2.76 12.20
N THR A 54 -7.86 -2.01 11.98
CA THR A 54 -7.85 -0.88 11.05
C THR A 54 -6.89 -1.18 9.89
N PRO A 55 -7.38 -1.45 8.65
CA PRO A 55 -6.51 -1.64 7.50
C PRO A 55 -5.78 -0.32 7.17
N THR A 56 -4.47 -0.36 6.96
CA THR A 56 -3.66 0.83 6.67
C THR A 56 -2.96 0.75 5.32
N MET A 57 -2.61 1.91 4.76
CA MET A 57 -1.83 2.07 3.52
C MET A 57 -1.22 3.47 3.47
N CYS A 58 -0.52 3.82 2.38
CA CYS A 58 -0.16 5.23 2.15
C CYS A 58 -1.44 6.08 2.05
N ASN A 59 -1.46 7.21 2.76
CA ASN A 59 -2.63 8.07 2.79
C ASN A 59 -2.76 9.03 1.60
N HIS A 60 -1.75 9.08 0.71
CA HIS A 60 -1.71 10.02 -0.42
C HIS A 60 -2.01 11.48 -0.02
N CYS A 61 -1.57 11.86 1.18
CA CYS A 61 -1.69 13.16 1.84
C CYS A 61 -1.64 14.36 0.90
N ALA A 62 -2.53 15.34 1.07
CA ALA A 62 -2.44 16.60 0.33
C ALA A 62 -1.13 17.33 0.66
N ASP A 63 -0.83 17.46 1.96
CA ASP A 63 0.43 18.03 2.47
C ASP A 63 1.41 16.90 2.81
N ALA A 64 1.87 16.23 1.76
CA ALA A 64 2.73 15.06 1.88
C ALA A 64 4.16 15.45 2.29
N GLU A 65 4.45 15.31 3.58
CA GLU A 65 5.79 15.57 4.13
C GLU A 65 6.90 14.78 3.44
N CYS A 66 6.63 13.52 3.06
CA CYS A 66 7.55 12.68 2.30
C CYS A 66 7.95 13.25 0.92
N VAL A 67 7.09 14.08 0.30
CA VAL A 67 7.41 14.84 -0.91
C VAL A 67 8.27 16.04 -0.55
N ARG A 68 7.87 16.81 0.47
CA ARG A 68 8.56 18.03 0.93
C ARG A 68 10.03 17.78 1.26
N VAL A 69 10.34 16.67 1.93
CA VAL A 69 11.71 16.35 2.38
C VAL A 69 12.57 15.64 1.34
N CYS A 70 12.03 15.30 0.16
CA CYS A 70 12.76 14.52 -0.84
C CYS A 70 13.78 15.41 -1.60
N PRO A 71 15.09 15.21 -1.42
CA PRO A 71 16.10 16.11 -1.98
C PRO A 71 16.25 16.00 -3.50
N THR A 72 15.77 14.90 -4.10
CA THR A 72 15.88 14.64 -5.54
C THR A 72 14.55 14.73 -6.28
N SER A 73 13.47 15.08 -5.56
CA SER A 73 12.08 15.03 -6.02
C SER A 73 11.67 13.67 -6.63
N ALA A 74 12.29 12.57 -6.15
CA ALA A 74 11.84 11.22 -6.45
C ALA A 74 10.40 11.00 -5.94
N MET A 75 10.10 11.42 -4.71
CA MET A 75 8.73 11.53 -4.21
C MET A 75 8.08 12.79 -4.79
N HIS A 76 6.89 12.66 -5.37
CA HIS A 76 6.16 13.76 -6.01
C HIS A 76 4.64 13.55 -5.92
N LYS A 77 3.87 14.60 -6.21
CA LYS A 77 2.43 14.54 -6.43
C LYS A 77 2.17 14.44 -7.93
N ASP A 78 1.22 13.60 -8.35
CA ASP A 78 0.68 13.64 -9.71
C ASP A 78 -0.49 14.64 -9.81
N GLU A 79 -1.03 14.80 -11.02
CA GLU A 79 -2.16 15.69 -11.32
C GLU A 79 -3.47 15.27 -10.64
N ASN A 80 -3.58 14.04 -10.14
CA ASN A 80 -4.77 13.50 -9.48
C ASN A 80 -4.64 13.47 -7.95
N GLY A 81 -3.62 14.15 -7.42
CA GLY A 81 -3.36 14.21 -5.98
C GLY A 81 -2.77 12.92 -5.39
N LEU A 82 -2.31 11.97 -6.20
CA LEU A 82 -1.58 10.81 -5.69
C LEU A 82 -0.14 11.19 -5.38
N THR A 83 0.36 10.75 -4.22
CA THR A 83 1.80 10.78 -3.95
C THR A 83 2.46 9.58 -4.62
N LEU A 84 3.33 9.80 -5.61
CA LEU A 84 4.05 8.76 -6.34
C LEU A 84 5.56 8.84 -6.07
N HIS A 85 6.30 7.86 -6.57
CA HIS A 85 7.74 7.75 -6.42
C HIS A 85 8.37 7.39 -7.76
N ASP A 86 9.41 8.12 -8.16
CA ASP A 86 10.28 7.78 -9.28
C ASP A 86 11.54 7.11 -8.74
N ALA A 87 11.64 5.79 -8.95
CA ALA A 87 12.75 4.99 -8.45
C ALA A 87 14.09 5.39 -9.08
N SER A 88 14.11 5.88 -10.33
CA SER A 88 15.34 6.24 -11.04
C SER A 88 16.05 7.46 -10.43
N ARG A 89 15.30 8.30 -9.70
CA ARG A 89 15.79 9.49 -9.00
C ARG A 89 16.07 9.23 -7.52
N CYS A 90 15.78 8.02 -7.04
CA CYS A 90 15.88 7.68 -5.63
C CYS A 90 17.33 7.41 -5.25
N ILE A 91 17.88 8.22 -4.35
CA ILE A 91 19.25 8.05 -3.83
C ILE A 91 19.30 7.28 -2.50
N GLY A 92 18.19 6.71 -2.05
CA GLY A 92 18.16 5.88 -0.85
C GLY A 92 18.40 6.60 0.48
N CYS A 93 18.26 7.93 0.53
CA CYS A 93 18.56 8.73 1.73
C CYS A 93 17.62 8.50 2.93
N LYS A 94 16.47 7.85 2.71
CA LYS A 94 15.44 7.53 3.72
C LYS A 94 14.73 8.73 4.38
N SER A 95 14.99 9.97 3.96
CA SER A 95 14.31 11.15 4.51
C SER A 95 12.79 11.05 4.45
N CYS A 96 12.25 10.57 3.33
CA CYS A 96 10.81 10.36 3.14
C CYS A 96 10.22 9.29 4.07
N MET A 97 11.01 8.28 4.46
CA MET A 97 10.62 7.25 5.42
C MET A 97 10.57 7.84 6.83
N MET A 98 11.59 8.59 7.23
CA MET A 98 11.65 9.24 8.54
C MET A 98 10.55 10.30 8.72
N ALA A 99 10.19 11.01 7.65
CA ALA A 99 9.22 12.09 7.71
C ALA A 99 7.76 11.64 7.55
N CYS A 100 7.51 10.39 7.13
CA CYS A 100 6.15 9.87 7.00
C CYS A 100 5.60 9.49 8.39
N PRO A 101 4.55 10.17 8.91
CA PRO A 101 4.03 9.88 10.25
C PRO A 101 3.25 8.55 10.33
N TYR A 102 3.07 7.87 9.19
CA TYR A 102 2.27 6.66 9.04
C TYR A 102 3.12 5.40 8.84
N SER A 103 4.45 5.51 8.80
CA SER A 103 5.36 4.40 8.49
C SER A 103 5.01 3.66 7.19
N ALA A 104 4.43 4.36 6.21
CA ALA A 104 3.93 3.77 4.96
C ALA A 104 5.02 3.57 3.88
N VAL A 105 6.26 4.00 4.17
CA VAL A 105 7.40 3.93 3.26
C VAL A 105 8.35 2.84 3.74
N ASN A 106 8.66 1.90 2.85
CA ASN A 106 9.57 0.80 3.10
C ASN A 106 10.90 1.05 2.39
N PHE A 107 11.99 0.44 2.86
CA PHE A 107 13.32 0.57 2.26
C PHE A 107 13.85 -0.80 1.84
N ASN A 108 14.27 -0.92 0.58
CA ASN A 108 14.88 -2.12 0.02
C ASN A 108 16.32 -2.27 0.53
N ARG A 109 16.48 -2.96 1.65
CA ARG A 109 17.76 -3.19 2.31
C ARG A 109 18.67 -4.11 1.49
N LYS A 110 19.98 -3.90 1.57
CA LYS A 110 20.99 -4.76 0.94
C LYS A 110 21.34 -5.98 1.80
N ASP A 111 21.22 -5.81 3.12
CA ASP A 111 21.59 -6.79 4.12
C ASP A 111 20.45 -7.76 4.49
N VAL A 112 19.28 -7.60 3.87
CA VAL A 112 18.15 -8.52 4.02
C VAL A 112 17.99 -9.27 2.69
N PRO A 113 18.27 -10.59 2.65
CA PRO A 113 18.03 -11.39 1.46
C PRO A 113 16.56 -11.30 1.04
N ARG A 114 16.30 -11.19 -0.26
CA ARG A 114 14.93 -11.20 -0.76
C ARG A 114 14.39 -12.63 -0.78
N SER A 115 13.08 -12.77 -0.70
CA SER A 115 12.45 -14.10 -0.75
C SER A 115 12.80 -14.92 -1.98
N TRP A 116 13.16 -14.26 -3.08
CA TRP A 116 13.53 -14.91 -4.33
C TRP A 116 15.05 -15.05 -4.56
N ASP A 117 15.89 -14.60 -3.63
CA ASP A 117 17.33 -14.81 -3.71
C ASP A 117 17.75 -16.19 -3.13
N ASP A 118 16.79 -16.89 -2.49
CA ASP A 118 16.99 -18.17 -1.80
C ASP A 118 17.36 -19.32 -2.75
N ASP A 119 18.40 -20.06 -2.38
CA ASP A 119 18.88 -21.25 -3.05
C ASP A 119 18.86 -22.51 -2.19
N GLU A 120 18.20 -22.45 -1.03
CA GLU A 120 17.97 -23.62 -0.18
C GLU A 120 16.55 -24.18 -0.40
N ALA A 121 16.47 -25.51 -0.48
CA ALA A 121 15.20 -26.21 -0.54
C ALA A 121 14.68 -26.42 0.89
N ILE A 122 13.43 -26.02 1.17
CA ILE A 122 12.79 -26.23 2.47
C ILE A 122 12.81 -27.72 2.87
N ILE A 123 12.54 -28.61 1.91
CA ILE A 123 12.64 -30.05 2.05
C ILE A 123 13.56 -30.57 0.93
N PRO A 124 14.81 -30.96 1.25
CA PRO A 124 15.77 -31.45 0.27
C PRO A 124 15.18 -32.57 -0.60
N GLY A 125 15.23 -32.38 -1.92
CA GLY A 125 14.72 -33.34 -2.90
C GLY A 125 13.19 -33.34 -3.11
N CYS A 126 12.43 -32.55 -2.34
CA CYS A 126 10.96 -32.46 -2.49
C CYS A 126 10.48 -31.08 -2.93
N THR A 127 11.08 -30.00 -2.40
CA THR A 127 10.70 -28.63 -2.74
C THR A 127 11.75 -27.99 -3.64
N SER A 128 11.31 -27.16 -4.59
CA SER A 128 12.22 -26.34 -5.38
C SER A 128 12.71 -25.12 -4.60
N THR A 129 13.90 -24.64 -4.93
CA THR A 129 14.42 -23.35 -4.44
C THR A 129 13.87 -22.17 -5.25
N ALA A 130 14.05 -20.94 -4.78
CA ALA A 130 13.64 -19.78 -5.56
C ALA A 130 14.46 -19.64 -6.84
N LYS A 131 15.79 -19.86 -6.79
CA LYS A 131 16.66 -19.85 -7.98
C LYS A 131 16.27 -20.89 -9.03
N GLU A 132 15.87 -22.10 -8.60
CA GLU A 132 15.38 -23.11 -9.54
C GLU A 132 14.11 -22.67 -10.25
N GLN A 133 13.18 -22.02 -9.53
CA GLN A 133 11.96 -21.47 -10.13
C GLN A 133 12.26 -20.30 -11.07
N GLN A 134 13.22 -19.43 -10.73
CA GLN A 134 13.69 -18.38 -11.64
C GLN A 134 14.27 -18.97 -12.93
N GLY A 135 15.12 -20.00 -12.83
CA GLY A 135 15.69 -20.68 -13.99
C GLY A 135 14.63 -21.31 -14.91
N LYS A 136 13.55 -21.86 -14.34
CA LYS A 136 12.44 -22.45 -15.10
C LYS A 136 11.50 -21.42 -15.73
N THR A 137 11.23 -20.32 -15.03
CA THR A 137 10.25 -19.31 -15.46
C THR A 137 10.85 -18.18 -16.27
N GLY A 138 12.17 -17.93 -16.13
CA GLY A 138 12.83 -16.74 -16.66
C GLY A 138 12.44 -15.44 -15.94
N LEU A 139 11.69 -15.53 -14.82
CA LEU A 139 11.21 -14.39 -14.05
C LEU A 139 11.99 -14.26 -12.75
N THR A 140 12.34 -13.03 -12.36
CA THR A 140 12.99 -12.76 -11.05
C THR A 140 12.11 -13.20 -9.88
N VAL A 141 10.78 -13.07 -10.02
CA VAL A 141 9.80 -13.50 -9.02
C VAL A 141 8.84 -14.45 -9.71
N PRO A 142 8.63 -15.70 -9.25
CA PRO A 142 7.77 -16.65 -9.94
C PRO A 142 6.32 -16.17 -10.10
N TYR A 143 5.84 -15.33 -9.18
CA TYR A 143 4.52 -14.68 -9.21
C TYR A 143 4.58 -13.22 -9.72
N TYR A 144 5.56 -12.90 -10.58
CA TYR A 144 5.75 -11.56 -11.11
C TYR A 144 4.53 -11.05 -11.87
N ASN A 145 3.94 -9.97 -11.37
CA ASN A 145 2.96 -9.17 -12.09
C ASN A 145 3.67 -8.17 -13.00
N LYS A 146 3.59 -8.42 -14.31
CA LYS A 146 4.13 -7.52 -15.34
C LYS A 146 3.40 -6.18 -15.42
N ASP A 147 2.13 -6.11 -15.01
CA ASP A 147 1.33 -4.90 -15.14
C ASP A 147 1.85 -3.78 -14.23
N ARG A 148 2.52 -4.15 -13.12
CA ARG A 148 3.21 -3.20 -12.26
C ARG A 148 4.25 -2.38 -13.02
N ALA A 149 4.94 -3.01 -13.98
CA ALA A 149 6.01 -2.41 -14.78
C ALA A 149 5.53 -1.31 -15.75
N ALA A 150 4.22 -1.15 -15.92
CA ALA A 150 3.66 -0.11 -16.80
C ALA A 150 3.99 1.32 -16.33
N THR A 151 4.18 1.53 -15.03
CA THR A 151 4.38 2.88 -14.47
C THR A 151 5.44 2.97 -13.36
N TYR A 152 5.96 1.83 -12.88
CA TYR A 152 6.94 1.78 -11.79
C TYR A 152 7.75 0.48 -11.91
N PRO A 153 9.01 0.37 -11.43
CA PRO A 153 9.76 -0.87 -11.56
C PRO A 153 9.01 -2.08 -11.01
N GLY A 154 8.90 -3.14 -11.83
CA GLY A 154 8.23 -4.37 -11.45
C GLY A 154 8.88 -5.03 -10.25
N VAL A 155 10.21 -5.04 -10.20
CA VAL A 155 11.02 -5.34 -9.00
C VAL A 155 11.89 -4.11 -8.72
N ARG A 156 11.90 -3.62 -7.48
CA ARG A 156 12.61 -2.39 -7.12
C ARG A 156 14.06 -2.68 -6.81
N GLU A 157 14.93 -1.71 -7.06
CA GLU A 157 16.36 -1.85 -6.79
C GLU A 157 16.67 -1.79 -5.29
N VAL A 158 17.69 -2.53 -4.88
CA VAL A 158 18.27 -2.41 -3.54
C VAL A 158 18.79 -0.99 -3.34
N GLY A 159 18.57 -0.44 -2.16
CA GLY A 159 18.94 0.95 -1.85
C GLY A 159 17.87 1.98 -2.19
N THR A 160 16.72 1.57 -2.73
CA THR A 160 15.58 2.47 -3.00
C THR A 160 14.46 2.30 -1.97
N VAL A 161 13.63 3.33 -1.82
CA VAL A 161 12.38 3.22 -1.05
C VAL A 161 11.21 2.79 -1.94
N GLU A 162 10.18 2.23 -1.32
CA GLU A 162 8.92 1.93 -1.99
C GLU A 162 7.73 2.03 -1.04
N LYS A 163 6.55 2.29 -1.60
CA LYS A 163 5.30 2.47 -0.86
C LYS A 163 4.11 2.22 -1.75
N CYS A 164 2.92 2.14 -1.17
CA CYS A 164 1.68 2.13 -1.93
C CYS A 164 1.63 3.30 -2.93
N THR A 165 1.21 3.00 -4.16
CA THR A 165 1.03 3.95 -5.26
C THR A 165 -0.44 4.15 -5.63
N MET A 166 -1.36 3.74 -4.75
CA MET A 166 -2.79 3.61 -5.04
C MET A 166 -3.08 2.74 -6.28
N CYS A 167 -2.18 1.80 -6.61
CA CYS A 167 -2.21 1.04 -7.86
C CYS A 167 -2.39 1.95 -9.09
N ASP A 168 -1.64 3.05 -9.17
CA ASP A 168 -1.68 4.01 -10.29
C ASP A 168 -1.65 3.33 -11.69
N HIS A 169 -0.96 2.20 -11.84
CA HIS A 169 -0.94 1.42 -13.08
C HIS A 169 -2.31 0.85 -13.47
N ARG A 170 -3.17 0.53 -12.49
CA ARG A 170 -4.57 0.12 -12.68
C ARG A 170 -5.48 1.33 -12.88
N VAL A 171 -5.31 2.36 -12.06
CA VAL A 171 -6.15 3.57 -12.09
C VAL A 171 -6.06 4.26 -13.45
N LYS A 172 -4.86 4.34 -14.05
CA LYS A 172 -4.64 4.93 -15.38
C LYS A 172 -5.39 4.22 -16.51
N VAL A 173 -5.78 2.95 -16.32
CA VAL A 173 -6.57 2.18 -17.30
C VAL A 173 -8.03 1.98 -16.85
N GLY A 174 -8.50 2.80 -15.90
CA GLY A 174 -9.90 2.80 -15.46
C GLY A 174 -10.25 1.67 -14.49
N LEU A 175 -9.27 0.96 -13.93
CA LEU A 175 -9.49 -0.10 -12.96
C LEU A 175 -9.29 0.40 -11.52
N ALA A 176 -10.07 -0.15 -10.59
CA ALA A 176 -9.90 0.13 -9.17
C ALA A 176 -8.57 -0.45 -8.63
N PRO A 177 -8.02 0.11 -7.53
CA PRO A 177 -6.92 -0.51 -6.83
C PRO A 177 -7.26 -1.94 -6.42
N TYR A 178 -6.34 -2.88 -6.63
CA TYR A 178 -6.64 -4.30 -6.46
C TYR A 178 -7.09 -4.67 -5.05
N CYS A 179 -6.54 -3.99 -4.03
CA CYS A 179 -6.97 -4.18 -2.63
C CYS A 179 -8.43 -3.79 -2.37
N ALA A 180 -9.01 -2.87 -3.14
CA ALA A 180 -10.43 -2.53 -3.09
C ALA A 180 -11.27 -3.59 -3.82
N GLU A 181 -10.82 -4.02 -4.99
CA GLU A 181 -11.48 -5.04 -5.82
C GLU A 181 -11.62 -6.39 -5.11
N VAL A 182 -10.58 -6.85 -4.41
CA VAL A 182 -10.57 -8.17 -3.74
C VAL A 182 -11.29 -8.19 -2.39
N CYS A 183 -11.75 -7.05 -1.89
CA CYS A 183 -12.32 -7.00 -0.55
C CYS A 183 -13.67 -7.75 -0.53
N PRO A 184 -13.79 -8.88 0.20
CA PRO A 184 -14.99 -9.73 0.11
C PRO A 184 -16.24 -9.03 0.62
N ALA A 185 -16.09 -8.08 1.56
CA ALA A 185 -17.18 -7.31 2.12
C ALA A 185 -17.40 -5.94 1.42
N GLN A 186 -16.60 -5.64 0.38
CA GLN A 186 -16.60 -4.32 -0.29
C GLN A 186 -16.44 -3.17 0.72
N ALA A 187 -15.56 -3.35 1.71
CA ALA A 187 -15.30 -2.37 2.75
C ALA A 187 -14.45 -1.20 2.25
N ARG A 188 -13.68 -1.39 1.18
CA ARG A 188 -12.76 -0.39 0.63
C ARG A 188 -13.34 0.19 -0.65
N VAL A 189 -13.67 1.47 -0.65
CA VAL A 189 -14.24 2.19 -1.79
C VAL A 189 -13.25 3.24 -2.26
N PHE A 190 -12.73 3.06 -3.47
CA PHE A 190 -11.84 4.01 -4.14
C PHE A 190 -12.65 4.95 -5.03
N GLY A 191 -12.27 6.23 -5.09
CA GLY A 191 -12.93 7.19 -5.97
C GLY A 191 -12.35 8.59 -5.87
N ASP A 192 -12.87 9.47 -6.72
CA ASP A 192 -12.62 10.91 -6.63
C ASP A 192 -13.42 11.49 -5.46
N LEU A 193 -12.71 12.03 -4.47
CA LEU A 193 -13.29 12.62 -3.27
C LEU A 193 -13.95 13.98 -3.52
N ASP A 194 -13.72 14.59 -4.69
CA ASP A 194 -14.33 15.86 -5.08
C ASP A 194 -15.52 15.67 -6.04
N ASP A 195 -15.73 14.47 -6.58
CA ASP A 195 -16.91 14.14 -7.36
C ASP A 195 -18.06 13.67 -6.45
N PRO A 196 -19.15 14.45 -6.29
CA PRO A 196 -20.28 14.06 -5.43
C PRO A 196 -21.04 12.82 -5.94
N GLN A 197 -20.85 12.42 -7.20
CA GLN A 197 -21.43 11.20 -7.76
C GLN A 197 -20.57 9.96 -7.48
N SER A 198 -19.33 10.13 -7.02
CA SER A 198 -18.47 9.00 -6.67
C SER A 198 -19.01 8.29 -5.42
N GLN A 199 -18.91 6.96 -5.41
CA GLN A 199 -19.34 6.16 -4.25
C GLN A 199 -18.56 6.53 -2.98
N ALA A 200 -17.29 6.94 -3.13
CA ALA A 200 -16.46 7.40 -2.02
C ALA A 200 -17.04 8.68 -1.40
N SER A 201 -17.33 9.70 -2.21
CA SER A 201 -17.94 10.96 -1.75
C SER A 201 -19.32 10.75 -1.15
N GLN A 202 -20.12 9.86 -1.71
CA GLN A 202 -21.44 9.51 -1.16
C GLN A 202 -21.34 8.85 0.23
N LEU A 203 -20.31 8.03 0.48
CA LEU A 203 -20.07 7.48 1.81
C LEU A 203 -19.64 8.56 2.81
N LEU A 204 -18.78 9.49 2.39
CA LEU A 204 -18.36 10.62 3.23
C LEU A 204 -19.50 11.61 3.52
N ALA A 205 -20.45 11.75 2.61
CA ALA A 205 -21.66 12.55 2.84
C ALA A 205 -22.65 11.85 3.79
N ARG A 206 -22.64 10.51 3.81
CA ARG A 206 -23.59 9.70 4.58
C ARG A 206 -23.13 9.41 6.01
N TYR A 207 -21.83 9.24 6.22
CA TYR A 207 -21.27 8.84 7.51
C TYR A 207 -20.20 9.83 7.94
N GLU A 208 -20.16 10.11 9.24
CA GLU A 208 -19.01 10.77 9.84
C GLU A 208 -17.75 9.94 9.58
N SER A 209 -16.69 10.61 9.14
CA SER A 209 -15.42 9.98 8.81
C SER A 209 -14.31 10.53 9.70
N HIS A 210 -13.31 9.70 9.94
CA HIS A 210 -12.05 10.12 10.55
C HIS A 210 -10.87 9.72 9.67
N VAL A 211 -9.72 10.33 9.93
CA VAL A 211 -8.44 10.01 9.29
C VAL A 211 -7.43 9.63 10.36
N LEU A 212 -6.35 8.96 9.98
CA LEU A 212 -5.26 8.66 10.90
C LEU A 212 -4.41 9.90 11.16
N LYS A 213 -4.05 10.12 12.43
CA LYS A 213 -3.15 11.18 12.89
C LYS A 213 -3.50 12.58 12.36
N PRO A 214 -4.76 13.05 12.51
CA PRO A 214 -5.16 14.38 12.03
C PRO A 214 -4.32 15.51 12.63
N GLU A 215 -3.80 15.33 13.84
CA GLU A 215 -2.97 16.29 14.58
C GLU A 215 -1.64 16.65 13.87
N VAL A 216 -1.18 15.82 12.94
CA VAL A 216 0.07 16.07 12.19
C VAL A 216 -0.16 16.98 10.98
N GLY A 217 -1.42 17.25 10.59
CA GLY A 217 -1.74 18.24 9.56
C GLY A 217 -1.31 17.85 8.13
N THR A 218 -1.19 16.55 7.82
CA THR A 218 -0.84 16.11 6.45
C THR A 218 -2.04 16.00 5.50
N HIS A 219 -3.25 16.17 6.03
CA HIS A 219 -4.53 16.02 5.32
C HIS A 219 -4.61 14.71 4.50
N PRO A 220 -4.70 13.54 5.16
CA PRO A 220 -4.86 12.23 4.53
C PRO A 220 -6.05 12.14 3.56
N ALA A 221 -5.89 11.38 2.48
CA ALA A 221 -6.96 11.04 1.53
C ALA A 221 -7.52 9.62 1.75
N VAL A 222 -7.18 8.97 2.86
CA VAL A 222 -7.78 7.70 3.29
C VAL A 222 -8.63 7.98 4.52
N HIS A 223 -9.93 7.77 4.37
CA HIS A 223 -10.95 8.03 5.38
C HIS A 223 -11.53 6.72 5.90
N TYR A 224 -11.87 6.71 7.18
CA TYR A 224 -12.49 5.57 7.84
C TYR A 224 -13.88 5.98 8.31
N VAL A 225 -14.88 5.15 8.03
CA VAL A 225 -16.27 5.38 8.44
C VAL A 225 -16.79 4.21 9.27
N ARG A 226 -17.69 4.52 10.21
CA ARG A 226 -18.26 3.55 11.17
C ARG A 226 -17.17 2.90 12.06
N GLY A 227 -17.55 1.92 12.87
CA GLY A 227 -16.62 1.18 13.76
C GLY A 227 -16.53 -0.29 13.39
N PHE A 228 -15.40 -0.93 13.74
CA PHE A 228 -15.16 -2.36 13.58
C PHE A 228 -16.05 -3.17 14.54
#